data_AF-A0A4R1FBK0-F1
#
_entry.id   AF-A0A4R1FBK0-F1
#
_cell.length_a   1.000
_cell.length_b   1.000
_cell.length_c   1.000
_cell.angle_alpha   90.00
_cell.angle_beta   90.00
_cell.angle_gamma   90.00
#
_symmetry.space_group_name_H-M   'P 1'
#
loop_
_entity.id
_entity.type
_entity.pdbx_description
1 polymer ?
#
loop_
_entity_poly.entity_id
_entity_poly.type
_entity_poly.pdbx_seq_one_letter_code
_entity_poly.pdbx_strand_id
1 'polypeptide(L)'
;MPVTSEPSPRINLPSGRYYVQTDSYATFAAELRAAVETGCAPTDFTVLLEGYTWADSEPTKPRERRLTVSGLTGDELTALAAGSDSELHQVITRAVLARNAPSAFSYTGTSAFGFETKSPAAGSALT
;
A
#
# COMPACT_ATOMS: atom_id res chain seq x y z
N MET A 1 -18.03 8.66 -20.33
CA MET A 1 -17.43 7.41 -20.85
C MET A 1 -16.79 6.71 -19.67
N PRO A 2 -17.05 5.41 -19.40
CA PRO A 2 -16.30 4.71 -18.37
C PRO A 2 -14.86 4.58 -18.87
N VAL A 3 -13.91 5.20 -18.18
CA VAL A 3 -12.51 4.89 -18.40
C VAL A 3 -12.32 3.47 -17.89
N THR A 4 -12.11 2.53 -18.80
CA THR A 4 -11.61 1.21 -18.46
C THR A 4 -10.21 1.42 -17.92
N SER A 5 -10.09 1.62 -16.60
CA SER A 5 -8.81 1.65 -15.93
C SER A 5 -8.17 0.29 -16.18
N GLU A 6 -7.17 0.27 -17.06
CA GLU A 6 -6.37 -0.92 -17.32
C GLU A 6 -5.83 -1.42 -15.97
N PRO A 7 -5.96 -2.73 -15.66
CA PRO A 7 -5.50 -3.24 -14.38
C PRO A 7 -4.01 -2.96 -14.24
N SER A 8 -3.59 -2.64 -13.03
CA SER A 8 -2.18 -2.36 -12.74
C SER A 8 -1.32 -3.55 -13.19
N PRO A 9 -0.05 -3.33 -13.61
CA PRO A 9 0.84 -4.43 -13.93
C PRO A 9 0.94 -5.38 -12.72
N ARG A 10 0.37 -6.59 -12.87
CA ARG A 10 0.41 -7.65 -11.86
C ARG A 10 1.59 -8.56 -12.14
N ILE A 11 2.49 -8.67 -11.18
CA ILE A 11 3.59 -9.62 -11.24
C ILE A 11 3.09 -10.92 -10.63
N ASN A 12 2.89 -11.96 -11.45
CA ASN A 12 2.48 -13.27 -10.96
C ASN A 12 3.60 -13.90 -10.13
N LEU A 13 3.27 -14.26 -8.90
CA LEU A 13 4.14 -14.96 -7.97
C LEU A 13 3.77 -16.46 -7.92
N PRO A 14 4.72 -17.32 -7.52
CA PRO A 14 4.42 -18.72 -7.28
C PRO A 14 3.27 -18.90 -6.28
N SER A 15 2.54 -20.01 -6.43
CA SER A 15 1.44 -20.41 -5.53
C SER A 15 0.15 -19.59 -5.64
N GLY A 16 -0.16 -19.05 -6.83
CA GLY A 16 -1.42 -18.35 -7.08
C GLY A 16 -1.49 -17.01 -6.35
N ARG A 17 -0.36 -16.31 -6.27
CA ARG A 17 -0.25 -14.97 -5.70
C ARG A 17 0.13 -13.99 -6.78
N TYR A 18 -0.15 -12.71 -6.58
CA TYR A 18 0.34 -11.66 -7.44
C TYR A 18 0.76 -10.45 -6.62
N TYR A 19 1.75 -9.74 -7.14
CA TYR A 19 2.20 -8.47 -6.59
C TYR A 19 1.69 -7.34 -7.46
N VAL A 20 1.04 -6.37 -6.82
CA VAL A 20 0.62 -5.11 -7.45
C VAL A 20 1.67 -4.06 -7.14
N GLN A 21 2.12 -3.32 -8.15
CA GLN A 21 2.97 -2.16 -7.97
C GLN A 21 2.47 -0.99 -8.81
N THR A 22 2.39 0.19 -8.21
CA THR A 22 1.95 1.41 -8.87
C THR A 22 2.49 2.65 -8.16
N ASP A 23 2.78 3.71 -8.92
CA ASP A 23 3.16 5.01 -8.36
C ASP A 23 1.95 5.87 -7.99
N SER A 24 0.73 5.41 -8.31
CA SER A 24 -0.52 6.13 -8.07
C SER A 24 -1.27 5.55 -6.88
N TYR A 25 -1.50 6.36 -5.85
CA TYR A 25 -2.32 5.96 -4.70
C TYR A 25 -3.76 5.61 -5.12
N ALA A 26 -4.35 6.35 -6.05
CA ALA A 26 -5.70 6.07 -6.54
C ALA A 26 -5.79 4.68 -7.20
N THR A 27 -4.76 4.32 -7.97
CA THR A 27 -4.66 3.00 -8.60
C THR A 27 -4.43 1.90 -7.55
N PHE A 28 -3.57 2.17 -6.57
CA PHE A 28 -3.33 1.26 -5.43
C PHE A 28 -4.63 1.00 -4.65
N ALA A 29 -5.39 2.05 -4.32
CA ALA A 29 -6.66 1.94 -3.62
C ALA A 29 -7.69 1.13 -4.41
N ALA A 30 -7.75 1.29 -5.73
CA ALA A 30 -8.64 0.51 -6.60
C ALA A 30 -8.28 -0.99 -6.62
N GLU A 31 -7.00 -1.34 -6.73
CA GLU A 31 -6.56 -2.73 -6.68
C GLU A 31 -6.76 -3.33 -5.27
N LEU A 32 -6.50 -2.55 -4.23
CA LEU A 32 -6.75 -2.94 -2.85
C LEU A 32 -8.24 -3.24 -2.63
N ARG A 33 -9.12 -2.40 -3.16
CA ARG A 33 -10.57 -2.60 -3.13
C ARG A 33 -10.97 -3.91 -3.78
N ALA A 34 -10.47 -4.18 -4.99
CA ALA A 34 -10.74 -5.43 -5.69
C ALA A 34 -10.25 -6.65 -4.88
N ALA A 35 -9.10 -6.55 -4.23
CA ALA A 35 -8.58 -7.61 -3.36
C ALA A 35 -9.45 -7.82 -2.11
N VAL A 36 -9.93 -6.74 -1.48
CA VAL A 36 -10.83 -6.82 -0.32
C VAL A 36 -12.18 -7.43 -0.70
N GLU A 37 -12.79 -7.00 -1.80
CA GLU A 37 -14.08 -7.51 -2.30
C GLU A 37 -14.02 -8.99 -2.69
N THR A 38 -12.85 -9.49 -3.11
CA THR A 38 -12.63 -10.90 -3.46
C THR A 38 -12.15 -11.77 -2.28
N GLY A 39 -12.09 -11.21 -1.06
CA GLY A 39 -11.63 -11.92 0.13
C GLY A 39 -10.13 -12.24 0.14
N CYS A 40 -9.35 -11.58 -0.73
CA CYS A 40 -7.91 -11.72 -0.88
C CYS A 40 -7.16 -10.51 -0.29
N ALA A 41 -7.72 -9.86 0.73
CA ALA A 41 -7.14 -8.63 1.29
C ALA A 41 -5.68 -8.85 1.76
N PRO A 42 -4.74 -7.94 1.40
CA PRO A 42 -3.37 -8.02 1.87
C PRO A 42 -3.28 -7.69 3.36
N THR A 43 -2.27 -8.25 4.03
CA THR A 43 -1.96 -7.95 5.44
C THR A 43 -0.99 -6.78 5.63
N ASP A 44 -0.31 -6.42 4.55
CA ASP A 44 0.75 -5.44 4.50
C ASP A 44 0.85 -4.81 3.10
N PHE A 45 1.39 -3.60 3.05
CA PHE A 45 1.79 -2.96 1.81
C PHE A 45 3.13 -2.27 1.97
N THR A 46 3.76 -1.98 0.85
CA THR A 46 4.99 -1.19 0.75
C THR A 46 4.68 0.14 0.11
N VAL A 47 5.39 1.17 0.56
CA VAL A 47 5.31 2.54 0.02
C VAL A 47 6.69 3.17 0.08
N LEU A 48 7.03 3.97 -0.93
CA LEU A 48 8.21 4.82 -0.92
C LEU A 48 7.84 6.17 -0.31
N LEU A 49 8.51 6.56 0.76
CA LEU A 49 8.36 7.89 1.36
C LEU A 49 9.39 8.83 0.74
N GLU A 50 8.92 9.96 0.23
CA GLU A 50 9.76 11.01 -0.36
C GLU A 50 9.93 12.17 0.62
N GLY A 51 11.12 12.76 0.64
CA GLY A 51 11.44 13.88 1.53
C GLY A 51 11.32 13.52 3.02
N TYR A 52 11.50 12.24 3.38
CA TYR A 52 11.28 11.77 4.75
C TYR A 52 12.30 12.40 5.72
N THR A 53 11.90 12.75 6.94
CA THR A 53 12.81 13.25 8.00
C THR A 53 12.72 12.37 9.24
N TRP A 54 13.86 11.84 9.70
CA TRP A 54 14.04 11.08 10.94
C TRP A 54 15.39 11.49 11.55
N ALA A 55 15.48 11.65 12.88
CA ALA A 55 16.69 12.11 13.59
C ALA A 55 18.01 11.39 13.24
N ASP A 56 17.97 10.12 12.82
CA ASP A 56 19.16 9.35 12.43
C ASP A 56 19.50 9.41 10.93
N SER A 57 18.72 10.14 10.14
CA SER A 57 19.02 10.29 8.71
C SER A 57 19.96 11.47 8.50
N GLU A 58 21.14 11.20 7.93
CA GLU A 58 22.18 12.18 7.61
C GLU A 58 21.72 13.27 6.62
N PRO A 59 22.44 14.42 6.53
CA PRO A 59 21.93 15.64 5.88
C PRO A 59 21.88 15.63 4.34
N THR A 60 22.32 14.58 3.65
CA THR A 60 22.61 14.66 2.20
C THR A 60 21.56 13.96 1.30
N LYS A 61 20.68 14.76 0.68
CA LYS A 61 19.89 14.62 -0.59
C LYS A 61 19.15 13.30 -0.96
N PRO A 62 18.18 13.40 -1.89
CA PRO A 62 16.75 13.28 -1.56
C PRO A 62 16.45 12.00 -0.77
N ARG A 63 15.72 12.19 0.33
CA ARG A 63 15.40 11.13 1.27
C ARG A 63 14.24 10.32 0.73
N GLU A 64 14.55 9.26 -0.01
CA GLU A 64 13.63 8.20 -0.37
C GLU A 64 13.81 7.01 0.58
N ARG A 65 12.71 6.50 1.16
CA ARG A 65 12.79 5.29 1.98
C ARG A 65 11.57 4.42 1.80
N ARG A 66 11.82 3.17 1.43
CA ARG A 66 10.77 2.15 1.36
C ARG A 66 10.36 1.75 2.78
N LEU A 67 9.08 1.87 3.06
CA LEU A 67 8.43 1.45 4.29
C LEU A 67 7.51 0.27 3.98
N THR A 68 7.58 -0.77 4.79
CA THR A 68 6.55 -1.80 4.85
C THR A 68 5.62 -1.47 6.01
N VAL A 69 4.35 -1.24 5.69
CA VAL A 69 3.25 -1.05 6.64
C VAL A 69 2.61 -2.42 6.85
N SER A 70 2.60 -2.90 8.09
CA SER A 70 2.11 -4.24 8.44
C SER A 70 1.06 -4.17 9.54
N GLY A 71 0.27 -5.23 9.66
CA GLY A 71 -0.78 -5.31 10.67
C GLY A 71 -1.91 -4.33 10.38
N LEU A 72 -2.41 -4.37 9.14
CA LEU A 72 -3.57 -3.59 8.73
C LEU A 72 -4.84 -4.26 9.27
N THR A 73 -5.69 -3.45 9.90
CA THR A 73 -7.02 -3.85 10.35
C THR A 73 -8.01 -3.82 9.18
N GLY A 74 -9.17 -4.47 9.35
CA GLY A 74 -10.24 -4.44 8.33
C GLY A 74 -10.75 -3.04 8.03
N ASP A 75 -10.84 -2.18 9.06
CA ASP A 75 -11.27 -0.78 8.91
C ASP A 75 -10.23 0.06 8.16
N GLU A 76 -8.94 -0.08 8.52
CA GLU A 76 -7.82 0.55 7.81
C GLU A 76 -7.81 0.13 6.33
N LEU A 77 -7.97 -1.17 6.04
CA LEU A 77 -8.03 -1.68 4.66
C LEU A 77 -9.21 -1.09 3.89
N THR A 78 -10.38 -1.00 4.52
CA THR A 78 -11.59 -0.44 3.90
C THR A 78 -11.42 1.05 3.60
N ALA A 79 -10.84 1.81 4.52
CA ALA A 79 -10.59 3.24 4.33
C ALA A 79 -9.49 3.50 3.28
N LEU A 80 -8.43 2.69 3.24
CA LEU A 80 -7.41 2.74 2.17
C LEU A 80 -8.00 2.36 0.81
N ALA A 81 -8.86 1.33 0.74
CA ALA A 81 -9.58 0.92 -0.47
C ALA A 81 -10.61 1.96 -0.94
N ALA A 82 -11.07 2.83 -0.04
CA ALA A 82 -11.86 4.00 -0.38
C ALA A 82 -11.02 5.19 -0.89
N GLY A 83 -9.69 5.10 -0.84
CA GLY A 83 -8.78 6.16 -1.27
C GLY A 83 -8.58 7.26 -0.22
N SER A 84 -8.73 6.96 1.08
CA SER A 84 -8.56 7.94 2.15
C SER A 84 -7.08 8.33 2.34
N ASP A 85 -6.71 9.56 1.98
CA ASP A 85 -5.36 10.11 2.25
C ASP A 85 -5.07 10.27 3.74
N SER A 86 -6.09 10.62 4.54
CA SER A 86 -5.92 10.74 5.99
C SER A 86 -5.60 9.39 6.61
N GLU A 87 -6.23 8.31 6.13
CA GLU A 87 -5.94 6.96 6.61
C GLU A 87 -4.53 6.54 6.21
N LEU A 88 -4.15 6.80 4.95
CA LEU A 88 -2.80 6.54 4.45
C LEU A 88 -1.74 7.20 5.33
N HIS A 89 -1.94 8.46 5.71
CA HIS A 89 -1.03 9.17 6.60
C HIS A 89 -0.96 8.55 8.00
N GLN A 90 -2.11 8.15 8.56
CA GLN A 90 -2.18 7.53 9.88
C GLN A 90 -1.45 6.18 9.93
N VAL A 91 -1.69 5.29 8.96
CA VAL A 91 -1.05 3.96 8.92
C VAL A 91 0.45 4.05 8.67
N ILE A 92 0.91 4.99 7.84
CA ILE A 92 2.35 5.25 7.62
C ILE A 92 2.98 5.75 8.92
N THR A 93 2.37 6.74 9.57
CA THR A 93 2.89 7.32 10.82
C THR A 93 2.98 6.25 11.91
N ARG A 94 1.94 5.44 12.08
CA ARG A 94 1.92 4.30 13.01
C ARG A 94 3.06 3.33 12.72
N ALA A 95 3.25 2.93 11.46
CA ALA A 95 4.30 2.01 11.06
C ALA A 95 5.72 2.56 11.28
N VAL A 96 5.90 3.89 11.18
CA VAL A 96 7.17 4.55 11.49
C VAL A 96 7.39 4.61 13.01
N LEU A 97 6.39 5.01 13.79
CA LEU A 97 6.46 5.06 15.26
C LEU A 97 6.75 3.69 15.88
N ALA A 98 6.18 2.62 15.31
CA ALA A 98 6.45 1.24 15.75
C ALA A 98 7.93 0.84 15.65
N ARG A 99 8.75 1.57 14.86
CA ARG A 99 10.19 1.34 14.71
C ARG A 99 11.03 2.18 15.69
N ASN A 100 10.44 2.68 16.77
CA ASN A 100 11.06 3.61 17.72
C ASN A 100 11.57 4.90 17.05
N ALA A 101 10.84 5.40 16.05
CA ALA A 101 11.14 6.69 15.44
C ALA A 101 10.84 7.84 16.41
N PRO A 102 11.67 8.91 16.43
CA PRO A 102 11.42 10.09 17.23
C PRO A 102 10.17 10.83 16.75
N SER A 103 9.59 11.63 17.64
CA SER A 103 8.32 12.34 17.46
C SER A 103 8.27 13.36 16.31
N ALA A 104 9.38 13.61 15.61
CA ALA A 104 9.50 14.60 14.53
C ALA A 104 9.49 13.98 13.12
N PHE A 105 8.81 12.86 12.93
CA PHE A 105 8.65 12.24 11.61
C PHE A 105 7.82 13.13 10.68
N SER A 106 8.32 13.34 9.47
CA SER A 106 7.59 13.98 8.37
C SER A 106 8.03 13.40 7.03
N TYR A 107 7.20 13.60 6.01
CA TYR A 107 7.48 13.27 4.62
C TYR A 107 6.68 14.21 3.71
N THR A 108 7.14 14.41 2.47
CA THR A 108 6.51 15.34 1.52
C THR A 108 5.68 14.64 0.44
N GLY A 109 5.90 13.34 0.25
CA GLY A 109 5.20 12.56 -0.76
C GLY A 109 5.29 11.05 -0.53
N THR A 110 4.46 10.34 -1.26
CA THR A 110 4.39 8.88 -1.28
C THR A 110 4.28 8.39 -2.72
N SER A 111 5.11 7.42 -3.08
CA SER A 111 5.13 6.81 -4.42
C SER A 111 5.46 5.32 -4.31
N ALA A 112 5.54 4.61 -5.45
CA ALA A 112 5.86 3.19 -5.55
C ALA A 112 5.14 2.31 -4.51
N PHE A 113 3.82 2.45 -4.46
CA PHE A 113 2.95 1.61 -3.65
C PHE A 113 2.96 0.18 -4.18
N GLY A 114 2.91 -0.79 -3.29
CA GLY A 114 2.70 -2.17 -3.71
C GLY A 114 2.29 -3.11 -2.60
N PHE A 115 1.56 -4.15 -2.95
CA PHE A 115 1.12 -5.17 -2.00
C PHE A 115 1.10 -6.53 -2.68
N GLU A 116 1.30 -7.57 -1.87
CA GLU A 116 1.12 -8.96 -2.29
C GLU A 116 -0.29 -9.41 -1.92
N THR A 117 -0.97 -10.06 -2.86
CA THR A 117 -2.30 -10.63 -2.63
C THR A 117 -2.42 -11.98 -3.34
N LYS A 118 -3.39 -12.79 -2.93
CA LYS A 118 -3.71 -14.05 -3.59
C LYS A 118 -4.51 -13.75 -4.86
N SER A 119 -4.25 -14.50 -5.94
CA SER A 119 -5.22 -14.58 -7.03
C SER A 119 -6.55 -15.05 -6.44
N PRO A 120 -7.68 -14.42 -6.82
CA PRO A 120 -8.97 -15.02 -6.55
C PRO A 120 -8.91 -16.42 -7.14
N ALA A 121 -9.17 -17.43 -6.32
CA ALA A 121 -9.16 -18.81 -6.78
C ALA A 121 -10.05 -18.89 -8.03
N ALA A 122 -9.53 -19.42 -9.13
CA ALA A 122 -10.33 -19.75 -10.29
C ALA A 122 -11.30 -20.88 -9.90
N GLY A 123 -12.39 -20.54 -9.20
CA GLY A 123 -13.21 -21.54 -8.53
C GLY A 123 -14.06 -21.00 -7.40
N SER A 124 -14.96 -20.07 -7.70
CA SER A 124 -16.30 -20.02 -7.09
C SER A 124 -17.28 -19.32 -8.03
N ALA A 125 -17.29 -19.78 -9.29
CA ALA A 125 -18.52 -19.84 -10.05
C ALA A 125 -18.98 -21.30 -9.97
N LEU A 126 -19.54 -21.69 -8.83
CA LEU A 126 -20.24 -22.96 -8.72
C LEU A 126 -21.64 -22.72 -8.17
N THR A 127 -22.60 -22.96 -9.07
CA THR A 127 -24.04 -23.19 -8.88
C THR A 127 -24.94 -21.97 -8.82
#